data_AF-A0A2D6M1C9-F1
#
_entry.id   AF-A0A2D6M1C9-F1
#
_cell.length_a   1.000
_cell.length_b   1.000
_cell.length_c   1.000
_cell.angle_alpha   90.00
_cell.angle_beta   90.00
_cell.angle_gamma   90.00
#
_symmetry.space_group_name_H-M   'P 1'
#
loop_
_entity.id
_entity.type
_entity.pdbx_description
1 polymer ?
#
loop_
_entity_poly.entity_id
_entity_poly.type
_entity_poly.pdbx_seq_one_letter_code
_entity_poly.pdbx_strand_id
1 'polypeptide(L)'
;MVEAIPKNTNCLLVKTSSEIALKSNQVRQYFTKKLVANIKLSLKKNNIPLEKITKGGGRLYIFSPDLQAVAKIMQTLVGVHAIALAVSTKFKEHEEIEKLVVEEAKQYLKKGDSFALRAKKSVEGPPSSKHYENTLGQAVMDSIQGLIVNLSKPEKQIFIEVRKRDFFVYFSNIPCLRGLPLGVEGNASFFFEGKKEELPAAYLLLYRGCNIFPVVEKKRAKLEAHINKLVPYNSYRGFVITEQKDSQKLVEERKIQAIGTADSGTTEKDFTEYKKFDSNHPEVVLRPLLLYPKELIQEKQKLF
;
A
#
# COMPACT_ATOMS: atom_id res chain seq x y z
N MET A 1 -12.78 8.39 -8.80
CA MET A 1 -13.91 7.45 -8.98
C MET A 1 -13.32 6.11 -9.37
N VAL A 2 -13.76 5.00 -8.75
CA VAL A 2 -13.33 3.65 -9.13
C VAL A 2 -14.27 3.20 -10.24
N GLU A 3 -13.80 3.20 -11.48
CA GLU A 3 -14.67 3.07 -12.67
C GLU A 3 -15.25 1.66 -12.90
N ALA A 4 -14.78 0.64 -12.17
CA ALA A 4 -15.27 -0.73 -12.35
C ALA A 4 -15.14 -1.57 -11.06
N ILE A 5 -16.27 -1.86 -10.42
CA ILE A 5 -16.38 -2.72 -9.22
C ILE A 5 -17.40 -3.83 -9.51
N PRO A 6 -17.08 -5.11 -9.22
CA PRO A 6 -18.06 -6.19 -9.33
C PRO A 6 -19.29 -5.97 -8.44
N LYS A 7 -20.48 -6.35 -8.91
CA LYS A 7 -21.74 -6.06 -8.19
C LYS A 7 -21.78 -6.80 -6.85
N ASN A 8 -21.38 -8.07 -6.84
CA ASN A 8 -21.42 -8.92 -5.66
C ASN A 8 -20.12 -8.88 -4.85
N THR A 9 -19.45 -7.72 -4.80
CA THR A 9 -18.16 -7.58 -4.12
C THR A 9 -18.29 -7.96 -2.64
N ASN A 10 -17.51 -8.95 -2.23
CA ASN A 10 -17.45 -9.44 -0.84
C ASN A 10 -15.99 -9.61 -0.34
N CYS A 11 -15.01 -9.23 -1.16
CA CYS A 11 -13.60 -9.33 -0.81
C CYS A 11 -12.80 -8.13 -1.35
N LEU A 12 -11.85 -7.64 -0.57
CA LEU A 12 -10.81 -6.72 -1.04
C LEU A 12 -9.48 -7.46 -1.13
N LEU A 13 -8.96 -7.55 -2.35
CA LEU A 13 -7.62 -8.07 -2.63
C LEU A 13 -6.62 -6.94 -2.40
N VAL A 14 -5.58 -7.20 -1.65
CA VAL A 14 -4.50 -6.24 -1.36
C VAL A 14 -3.19 -6.81 -1.89
N LYS A 15 -2.65 -6.15 -2.90
CA LYS A 15 -1.32 -6.43 -3.44
C LYS A 15 -0.30 -5.71 -2.56
N THR A 16 0.58 -6.48 -1.92
CA THR A 16 1.68 -5.93 -1.12
C THR A 16 2.77 -5.35 -2.02
N SER A 17 3.67 -4.55 -1.46
CA SER A 17 4.84 -4.04 -2.19
C SER A 17 5.63 -5.15 -2.91
N SER A 18 6.02 -4.91 -4.17
CA SER A 18 6.87 -5.81 -4.95
C SER A 18 8.23 -6.03 -4.29
N GLU A 19 8.70 -5.06 -3.50
CA GLU A 19 9.93 -5.19 -2.71
C GLU A 19 9.84 -6.30 -1.68
N ILE A 20 8.64 -6.59 -1.13
CA ILE A 20 8.42 -7.71 -0.19
C ILE A 20 8.57 -9.06 -0.91
N ALA A 21 8.17 -9.14 -2.18
CA ALA A 21 8.23 -10.38 -2.96
C ALA A 21 9.68 -10.82 -3.22
N LEU A 22 10.62 -9.87 -3.29
CA LEU A 22 12.05 -10.11 -3.54
C LEU A 22 12.82 -10.53 -2.28
N LYS A 23 12.22 -10.45 -1.09
CA LYS A 23 12.90 -10.81 0.17
C LYS A 23 12.87 -12.31 0.43
N SER A 24 13.78 -12.77 1.29
CA SER A 24 13.78 -14.14 1.80
C SER A 24 12.43 -14.50 2.44
N ASN A 25 12.11 -15.80 2.50
CA ASN A 25 10.86 -16.28 3.07
C ASN A 25 10.57 -15.71 4.47
N GLN A 26 11.58 -15.70 5.34
CA GLN A 26 11.46 -15.21 6.72
C GLN A 26 11.14 -13.70 6.75
N VAL A 27 11.90 -12.90 5.99
CA VAL A 27 11.69 -11.45 5.92
C VAL A 27 10.32 -11.13 5.33
N ARG A 28 9.90 -11.82 4.27
CA ARG A 28 8.57 -11.68 3.68
C ARG A 28 7.45 -11.97 4.68
N GLN A 29 7.59 -13.01 5.50
CA GLN A 29 6.62 -13.31 6.56
C GLN A 29 6.56 -12.22 7.63
N TYR A 30 7.72 -11.69 8.06
CA TYR A 30 7.80 -10.58 9.00
C TYR A 30 7.09 -9.32 8.46
N PHE A 31 7.41 -8.92 7.22
CA PHE A 31 6.83 -7.74 6.57
C PHE A 31 5.32 -7.90 6.39
N THR A 32 4.87 -9.08 5.96
CA THR A 32 3.44 -9.38 5.83
C THR A 32 2.73 -9.34 7.19
N LYS A 33 3.34 -9.85 8.26
CA LYS A 33 2.79 -9.80 9.62
C LYS A 33 2.65 -8.36 10.10
N LYS A 34 3.66 -7.52 9.87
CA LYS A 34 3.63 -6.09 10.19
C LYS A 34 2.56 -5.35 9.41
N LEU A 35 2.45 -5.58 8.10
CA LEU A 35 1.41 -4.97 7.28
C LEU A 35 0.00 -5.32 7.78
N VAL A 36 -0.26 -6.60 8.10
CA VAL A 36 -1.55 -7.02 8.67
C VAL A 36 -1.83 -6.35 10.01
N ALA A 37 -0.83 -6.14 10.86
CA ALA A 37 -0.99 -5.41 12.11
C ALA A 37 -1.36 -3.93 11.85
N ASN A 38 -0.65 -3.28 10.93
CA ASN A 38 -0.90 -1.87 10.54
C ASN A 38 -2.32 -1.69 9.96
N ILE A 39 -2.77 -2.64 9.14
CA ILE A 39 -4.14 -2.68 8.60
C ILE A 39 -5.15 -2.76 9.74
N LYS A 40 -5.00 -3.75 10.63
CA LYS A 40 -5.93 -3.94 11.77
C LYS A 40 -6.01 -2.70 12.66
N LEU A 41 -4.87 -2.09 12.97
CA LEU A 41 -4.83 -0.87 13.78
C LEU A 41 -5.52 0.31 13.07
N SER A 42 -5.29 0.47 11.77
CA SER A 42 -5.92 1.53 10.97
C SER A 42 -7.43 1.36 10.89
N LEU A 43 -7.92 0.14 10.67
CA LEU A 43 -9.36 -0.14 10.66
C LEU A 43 -9.99 0.11 12.03
N LYS A 44 -9.34 -0.35 13.11
CA LYS A 44 -9.79 -0.11 14.49
C LYS A 44 -9.89 1.37 14.82
N LYS A 45 -8.87 2.16 14.46
CA LYS A 45 -8.85 3.62 14.69
C LYS A 45 -10.01 4.34 14.01
N ASN A 46 -10.45 3.85 12.85
CA ASN A 46 -11.54 4.42 12.07
C ASN A 46 -12.89 3.74 12.33
N ASN A 47 -13.00 2.87 13.34
CA ASN A 47 -14.20 2.11 13.67
C ASN A 47 -14.78 1.30 12.51
N ILE A 48 -13.92 0.81 11.60
CA ILE A 48 -14.33 0.01 10.45
C ILE A 48 -14.33 -1.47 10.86
N PRO A 49 -15.47 -2.18 10.74
CA PRO A 49 -15.54 -3.59 11.09
C PRO A 49 -14.65 -4.44 10.19
N LEU A 50 -14.06 -5.48 10.77
CA LEU A 50 -13.23 -6.44 10.05
C LEU A 50 -13.69 -7.85 10.41
N GLU A 51 -14.07 -8.63 9.42
CA GLU A 51 -14.45 -10.04 9.63
C GLU A 51 -13.21 -10.93 9.58
N LYS A 52 -12.42 -10.81 8.51
CA LYS A 52 -11.30 -11.74 8.27
C LYS A 52 -10.22 -11.12 7.39
N ILE A 53 -8.98 -11.50 7.65
CA ILE A 53 -7.85 -11.32 6.73
C ILE A 53 -7.21 -12.67 6.46
N THR A 54 -7.12 -13.08 5.20
CA THR A 54 -6.35 -14.26 4.77
C THR A 54 -5.14 -13.84 3.94
N LYS A 55 -4.14 -14.73 3.85
CA LYS A 55 -2.87 -14.45 3.17
C LYS A 55 -2.61 -15.52 2.13
N GLY A 56 -2.05 -15.16 0.97
CA GLY A 56 -1.32 -16.05 0.07
C GLY A 56 -1.36 -15.65 -1.39
N GLY A 57 -0.62 -16.39 -2.23
CA GLY A 57 -0.30 -15.93 -3.59
C GLY A 57 0.50 -14.61 -3.61
N GLY A 58 1.13 -14.23 -2.49
CA GLY A 58 1.75 -12.92 -2.30
C GLY A 58 0.77 -11.77 -2.07
N ARG A 59 -0.51 -12.06 -1.76
CA ARG A 59 -1.56 -11.06 -1.50
C ARG A 59 -2.19 -11.24 -0.12
N LEU A 60 -2.90 -10.22 0.33
CA LEU A 60 -3.86 -10.31 1.43
C LEU A 60 -5.28 -10.24 0.85
N TYR A 61 -6.22 -10.91 1.51
CA TYR A 61 -7.64 -10.90 1.16
C TYR A 61 -8.40 -10.47 2.40
N ILE A 62 -9.12 -9.36 2.30
CA ILE A 62 -9.83 -8.75 3.41
C ILE A 62 -11.33 -8.91 3.19
N PHE A 63 -12.03 -9.37 4.22
CA PHE A 63 -13.48 -9.51 4.28
C PHE A 63 -14.01 -8.59 5.37
N SER A 64 -15.01 -7.79 5.03
CA SER A 64 -15.64 -6.80 5.89
C SER A 64 -17.01 -6.45 5.30
N PRO A 65 -18.01 -6.10 6.13
CA PRO A 65 -19.28 -5.60 5.63
C PRO A 65 -19.16 -4.22 4.95
N ASP A 66 -18.07 -3.46 5.20
CA ASP A 66 -17.82 -2.15 4.57
C ASP A 66 -16.48 -2.13 3.81
N LEU A 67 -16.44 -2.82 2.68
CA LEU A 67 -15.25 -2.88 1.82
C LEU A 67 -14.86 -1.53 1.21
N GLN A 68 -15.81 -0.61 1.05
CA GLN A 68 -15.53 0.73 0.51
C GLN A 68 -14.72 1.55 1.53
N ALA A 69 -15.10 1.52 2.81
CA ALA A 69 -14.32 2.15 3.86
C ALA A 69 -12.94 1.49 4.02
N VAL A 70 -12.87 0.15 3.99
CA VAL A 70 -11.58 -0.57 4.00
C VAL A 70 -10.70 -0.13 2.83
N ALA A 71 -11.25 -0.05 1.61
CA ALA A 71 -10.52 0.37 0.42
C ALA A 71 -9.92 1.77 0.57
N LYS A 72 -10.69 2.74 1.08
CA LYS A 72 -10.21 4.11 1.36
C LYS A 72 -9.02 4.11 2.32
N ILE A 73 -9.07 3.31 3.39
CA ILE A 73 -7.93 3.19 4.33
C ILE A 73 -6.72 2.54 3.66
N MET A 74 -6.92 1.51 2.83
CA MET A 74 -5.80 0.84 2.15
C MET A 74 -5.09 1.77 1.17
N GLN A 75 -5.81 2.70 0.52
CA GLN A 75 -5.23 3.68 -0.39
C GLN A 75 -4.25 4.64 0.29
N THR A 76 -4.42 4.92 1.59
CA THR A 76 -3.54 5.81 2.36
C THR A 76 -2.49 5.06 3.18
N LEU A 77 -2.44 3.73 3.13
CA LEU A 77 -1.57 2.92 3.98
C LEU A 77 -0.26 2.57 3.28
N VAL A 78 0.87 3.00 3.86
CA VAL A 78 2.21 2.67 3.35
C VAL A 78 2.49 1.16 3.49
N GLY A 79 2.96 0.55 2.41
CA GLY A 79 3.15 -0.90 2.27
C GLY A 79 2.12 -1.58 1.35
N VAL A 80 1.04 -0.88 0.99
CA VAL A 80 0.01 -1.36 0.06
C VAL A 80 0.30 -0.85 -1.34
N HIS A 81 0.53 -1.74 -2.30
CA HIS A 81 0.87 -1.37 -3.67
C HIS A 81 -0.37 -1.05 -4.51
N ALA A 82 -1.38 -1.91 -4.42
CA ALA A 82 -2.65 -1.73 -5.08
C ALA A 82 -3.72 -2.56 -4.37
N ILE A 83 -4.99 -2.23 -4.60
CA ILE A 83 -6.13 -3.00 -4.14
C ILE A 83 -7.08 -3.33 -5.29
N ALA A 84 -7.89 -4.36 -5.14
CA ALA A 84 -8.96 -4.69 -6.08
C ALA A 84 -10.18 -5.16 -5.29
N LEU A 85 -11.33 -4.55 -5.57
CA LEU A 85 -12.62 -5.03 -5.08
C LEU A 85 -13.02 -6.24 -5.94
N ALA A 86 -13.31 -7.36 -5.28
CA ALA A 86 -13.57 -8.63 -5.94
C ALA A 86 -14.79 -9.32 -5.37
N VAL A 87 -15.39 -10.15 -6.22
CA VAL A 87 -16.24 -11.26 -5.76
C VAL A 87 -15.34 -12.43 -5.44
N SER A 88 -15.49 -12.98 -4.24
CA SER A 88 -14.88 -14.23 -3.80
C SER A 88 -15.94 -15.30 -3.66
N THR A 89 -15.69 -16.47 -4.24
CA THR A 89 -16.51 -17.66 -4.04
C THR A 89 -15.61 -18.88 -3.82
N LYS A 90 -16.17 -19.93 -3.21
CA LYS A 90 -15.49 -21.22 -3.17
C LYS A 90 -15.68 -21.91 -4.52
N PHE A 91 -14.60 -22.48 -5.03
CA PHE A 91 -14.60 -23.41 -6.15
C PHE A 91 -15.46 -24.61 -5.78
N LYS A 92 -16.61 -24.71 -6.43
CA LYS A 92 -17.50 -25.87 -6.39
C LYS A 92 -17.40 -26.60 -7.71
N GLU A 93 -18.15 -26.12 -8.71
CA GLU A 93 -18.26 -26.69 -10.05
C GLU A 93 -17.96 -25.63 -11.12
N HIS A 94 -17.50 -26.07 -12.29
CA HIS A 94 -17.14 -25.16 -13.39
C HIS A 94 -18.33 -24.30 -13.82
N GLU A 95 -19.53 -24.87 -13.91
CA GLU A 95 -20.75 -24.16 -14.33
C GLU A 95 -21.13 -23.02 -13.39
N GLU A 96 -20.96 -23.17 -12.07
CA GLU A 96 -21.25 -22.09 -11.13
C GLU A 96 -20.28 -20.92 -11.30
N ILE A 97 -19.00 -21.21 -11.58
CA ILE A 97 -17.97 -20.20 -11.83
C ILE A 97 -18.24 -19.47 -13.14
N GLU A 98 -18.60 -20.21 -14.18
CA GLU A 98 -18.96 -19.66 -15.47
C GLU A 98 -20.14 -18.71 -15.37
N LYS A 99 -21.21 -19.13 -14.68
CA LYS A 99 -22.39 -18.29 -14.40
C LYS A 99 -21.99 -17.01 -13.68
N LEU A 100 -21.18 -17.10 -12.61
CA LEU A 100 -20.72 -15.94 -11.87
C LEU A 100 -19.92 -14.97 -12.75
N VAL A 101 -18.98 -15.48 -13.56
CA VAL A 101 -18.15 -14.64 -14.44
C VAL A 101 -19.01 -13.96 -15.50
N VAL A 102 -19.97 -14.67 -16.09
CA VAL A 102 -20.91 -14.11 -17.07
C VAL A 102 -21.80 -13.03 -16.44
N GLU A 103 -22.32 -13.27 -15.23
CA GLU A 103 -23.14 -12.29 -14.51
C GLU A 103 -22.37 -11.00 -14.23
N GLU A 104 -21.15 -11.12 -13.71
CA GLU A 104 -20.29 -9.96 -13.46
C GLU A 104 -19.85 -9.28 -14.76
N ALA A 105 -19.58 -10.04 -15.83
CA ALA A 105 -19.26 -9.50 -17.15
C ALA A 105 -20.42 -8.71 -17.75
N LYS A 106 -21.67 -9.17 -17.61
CA LYS A 106 -22.88 -8.46 -18.10
C LYS A 106 -23.09 -7.09 -17.44
N GLN A 107 -22.59 -6.91 -16.22
CA GLN A 107 -22.65 -5.60 -15.53
C GLN A 107 -21.55 -4.65 -15.99
N TYR A 108 -20.43 -5.18 -16.49
CA TYR A 108 -19.23 -4.40 -16.79
C TYR A 108 -19.02 -4.14 -18.28
N LEU A 109 -19.33 -5.13 -19.13
CA LEU A 109 -19.15 -5.08 -20.57
C LEU A 109 -20.45 -4.67 -21.28
N LYS A 110 -20.31 -3.99 -22.42
CA LYS A 110 -21.38 -3.54 -23.31
C LYS A 110 -21.05 -3.95 -24.75
N LYS A 111 -22.07 -4.00 -25.60
CA LYS A 111 -21.90 -4.23 -27.04
C LYS A 111 -20.88 -3.25 -27.62
N GLY A 112 -19.94 -3.77 -28.41
CA GLY A 112 -18.85 -3.00 -29.02
C GLY A 112 -17.57 -2.92 -28.19
N ASP A 113 -17.60 -3.26 -26.90
CA ASP A 113 -16.40 -3.25 -26.07
C ASP A 113 -15.40 -4.31 -26.54
N SER A 114 -14.12 -3.92 -26.58
CA SER A 114 -13.03 -4.88 -26.65
C SER A 114 -12.61 -5.36 -25.25
N PHE A 115 -12.45 -6.67 -25.07
CA PHE A 115 -12.09 -7.21 -23.76
C PHE A 115 -11.08 -8.35 -23.81
N ALA A 116 -10.48 -8.62 -22.66
CA ALA A 116 -9.75 -9.85 -22.42
C ALA A 116 -9.93 -10.36 -20.99
N LEU A 117 -9.99 -11.69 -20.87
CA LEU A 117 -9.92 -12.37 -19.60
C LEU A 117 -8.45 -12.66 -19.25
N ARG A 118 -8.10 -12.48 -17.97
CA ARG A 118 -6.74 -12.70 -17.45
C ARG A 118 -6.81 -13.56 -16.21
N ALA A 119 -6.37 -14.81 -16.32
CA ALA A 119 -6.40 -15.75 -15.20
C ALA A 119 -5.02 -15.94 -14.57
N LYS A 120 -4.97 -15.95 -13.24
CA LYS A 120 -3.79 -16.31 -12.46
C LYS A 120 -4.14 -17.45 -11.51
N LYS A 121 -3.25 -18.44 -11.40
CA LYS A 121 -3.41 -19.55 -10.46
C LYS A 121 -2.26 -19.64 -9.48
N SER A 122 -2.57 -20.05 -8.24
CA SER A 122 -1.60 -20.18 -7.14
C SER A 122 -1.06 -21.60 -6.93
N VAL A 123 -1.60 -22.61 -7.63
CA VAL A 123 -1.31 -24.04 -7.42
C VAL A 123 -1.07 -24.70 -8.78
N GLU A 124 -0.08 -25.58 -8.87
CA GLU A 124 0.21 -26.36 -10.08
C GLU A 124 -0.88 -27.44 -10.34
N GLY A 125 -0.98 -27.93 -11.58
CA GLY A 125 -1.97 -28.94 -12.01
C GLY A 125 -3.01 -28.41 -13.01
N PRO A 126 -3.95 -29.23 -13.49
CA PRO A 126 -5.07 -28.78 -14.32
C PRO A 126 -6.22 -28.19 -13.47
N PRO A 127 -7.09 -27.32 -14.03
CA PRO A 127 -6.95 -26.67 -15.34
C PRO A 127 -5.89 -25.57 -15.32
N SER A 128 -5.29 -25.26 -16.48
CA SER A 128 -4.30 -24.18 -16.61
C SER A 128 -4.96 -22.79 -16.58
N SER A 129 -4.20 -21.72 -16.33
CA SER A 129 -4.73 -20.36 -16.44
C SER A 129 -5.28 -20.07 -17.84
N LYS A 130 -4.58 -20.53 -18.89
CA LYS A 130 -5.01 -20.42 -20.29
C LYS A 130 -6.34 -21.12 -20.53
N HIS A 131 -6.57 -22.27 -19.89
CA HIS A 131 -7.85 -22.97 -19.97
C HIS A 131 -8.97 -22.09 -19.41
N TYR A 132 -8.81 -21.54 -18.21
CA TYR A 132 -9.81 -20.61 -17.64
C TYR A 132 -10.03 -19.37 -18.51
N GLU A 133 -8.97 -18.79 -19.08
CA GLU A 133 -9.10 -17.66 -20.01
C GLU A 133 -9.95 -18.01 -21.23
N ASN A 134 -9.73 -19.18 -21.81
CA ASN A 134 -10.44 -19.64 -23.00
C ASN A 134 -11.89 -20.01 -22.68
N THR A 135 -12.13 -20.87 -21.68
CA THR A 135 -13.49 -21.39 -21.39
C THR A 135 -14.41 -20.29 -20.88
N LEU A 136 -13.95 -19.51 -19.91
CA LEU A 136 -14.75 -18.42 -19.34
C LEU A 136 -14.85 -17.24 -20.30
N GLY A 137 -13.83 -17.02 -21.14
CA GLY A 137 -13.87 -16.01 -22.20
C GLY A 137 -14.92 -16.35 -23.26
N GLN A 138 -15.00 -17.63 -23.66
CA GLN A 138 -16.01 -18.12 -24.60
C GLN A 138 -17.42 -17.96 -24.01
N ALA A 139 -17.63 -18.35 -22.76
CA ALA A 139 -18.94 -18.20 -22.10
C ALA A 139 -19.43 -16.75 -22.05
N VAL A 140 -18.52 -15.79 -21.84
CA VAL A 140 -18.82 -14.35 -21.89
C VAL A 140 -19.19 -13.91 -23.31
N MET A 141 -18.46 -14.37 -24.33
CA MET A 141 -18.75 -14.09 -25.74
C MET A 141 -20.13 -14.62 -26.16
N ASP A 142 -20.47 -15.84 -25.77
CA ASP A 142 -21.75 -16.47 -26.09
C ASP A 142 -22.93 -15.76 -25.41
N SER A 143 -22.66 -15.16 -24.25
CA SER A 143 -23.68 -14.51 -23.41
C SER A 143 -23.91 -13.03 -23.71
N ILE A 144 -22.95 -12.34 -24.35
CA ILE A 144 -23.00 -10.89 -24.61
C ILE A 144 -22.67 -10.64 -26.09
N GLN A 145 -23.68 -10.30 -26.87
CA GLN A 145 -23.53 -10.12 -28.31
C GLN A 145 -22.72 -8.87 -28.67
N GLY A 146 -21.83 -9.02 -29.66
CA GLY A 146 -21.07 -7.92 -30.26
C GLY A 146 -19.87 -7.46 -29.44
N LEU A 147 -19.33 -8.32 -28.55
CA LEU A 147 -18.02 -8.11 -27.94
C LEU A 147 -16.88 -8.45 -28.91
N ILE A 148 -15.72 -7.82 -28.69
CA ILE A 148 -14.51 -8.05 -29.47
C ILE A 148 -13.41 -8.59 -28.55
N VAL A 149 -12.89 -9.79 -28.80
CA VAL A 149 -11.74 -10.31 -28.04
C VAL A 149 -10.47 -9.62 -28.51
N ASN A 150 -9.78 -8.91 -27.61
CA ASN A 150 -8.49 -8.29 -27.89
C ASN A 150 -7.46 -8.70 -26.83
N LEU A 151 -6.63 -9.70 -27.13
CA LEU A 151 -5.64 -10.20 -26.18
C LEU A 151 -4.41 -9.30 -26.01
N SER A 152 -4.22 -8.28 -26.86
CA SER A 152 -3.05 -7.39 -26.83
C SER A 152 -3.34 -6.10 -26.05
N LYS A 153 -4.34 -5.34 -26.50
CA LYS A 153 -4.72 -4.03 -25.93
C LYS A 153 -6.24 -3.94 -25.76
N PRO A 154 -6.84 -4.73 -24.85
CA PRO A 154 -8.26 -4.65 -24.57
C PRO A 154 -8.60 -3.33 -23.86
N GLU A 155 -9.75 -2.75 -24.15
CA GLU A 155 -10.30 -1.61 -23.39
C GLU A 155 -10.70 -2.05 -21.97
N LYS A 156 -11.28 -3.25 -21.85
CA LYS A 156 -11.74 -3.80 -20.57
C LYS A 156 -11.10 -5.13 -20.25
N GLN A 157 -10.75 -5.34 -18.99
CA GLN A 157 -10.17 -6.59 -18.51
C GLN A 157 -11.02 -7.20 -17.41
N ILE A 158 -11.18 -8.52 -17.45
CA ILE A 158 -11.74 -9.30 -16.36
C ILE A 158 -10.61 -10.16 -15.81
N PHE A 159 -10.26 -9.93 -14.56
CA PHE A 159 -9.21 -10.67 -13.87
C PHE A 159 -9.81 -11.78 -13.03
N ILE A 160 -9.19 -12.95 -13.14
CA ILE A 160 -9.58 -14.14 -12.42
C ILE A 160 -8.37 -14.62 -11.61
N GLU A 161 -8.57 -14.86 -10.32
CA GLU A 161 -7.55 -15.50 -9.49
C GLU A 161 -8.09 -16.79 -8.88
N VAL A 162 -7.40 -17.90 -9.16
CA VAL A 162 -7.74 -19.24 -8.66
C VAL A 162 -6.71 -19.65 -7.63
N ARG A 163 -7.18 -19.99 -6.43
CA ARG A 163 -6.30 -20.34 -5.32
C ARG A 163 -6.88 -21.46 -4.48
N LYS A 164 -6.28 -22.65 -4.57
CA LYS A 164 -6.81 -23.86 -3.91
C LYS A 164 -8.28 -24.05 -4.31
N ARG A 165 -9.21 -23.82 -3.37
CA ARG A 165 -10.66 -23.85 -3.58
C ARG A 165 -11.30 -22.46 -3.52
N ASP A 166 -10.54 -21.38 -3.59
CA ASP A 166 -11.07 -20.02 -3.63
C ASP A 166 -10.92 -19.46 -5.05
N PHE A 167 -11.94 -18.75 -5.51
CA PHE A 167 -12.01 -18.12 -6.82
C PHE A 167 -12.35 -16.64 -6.65
N PHE A 168 -11.65 -15.77 -7.36
CA PHE A 168 -11.82 -14.32 -7.28
C PHE A 168 -12.01 -13.71 -8.65
N VAL A 169 -13.01 -12.83 -8.79
CA VAL A 169 -13.29 -12.05 -10.01
C VAL A 169 -13.21 -10.56 -9.70
N TYR A 170 -12.43 -9.81 -10.49
CA TYR A 170 -12.30 -8.35 -10.35
C TYR A 170 -11.96 -7.68 -11.68
N PHE A 171 -12.16 -6.37 -11.80
CA PHE A 171 -12.04 -5.65 -13.07
C PHE A 171 -10.86 -4.70 -13.16
N SER A 172 -10.38 -4.20 -12.02
CA SER A 172 -9.31 -3.20 -11.99
C SER A 172 -8.45 -3.33 -10.75
N ASN A 173 -7.21 -2.88 -10.86
CA ASN A 173 -6.35 -2.63 -9.71
C ASN A 173 -6.31 -1.12 -9.47
N ILE A 174 -6.62 -0.73 -8.25
CA ILE A 174 -6.58 0.65 -7.79
C ILE A 174 -5.21 0.91 -7.16
N PRO A 175 -4.39 1.81 -7.72
CA PRO A 175 -3.10 2.16 -7.14
C PRO A 175 -3.24 2.71 -5.71
N CYS A 176 -2.30 2.37 -4.85
CA CYS A 176 -2.19 2.86 -3.48
C CYS A 176 -0.80 3.48 -3.26
N LEU A 177 -0.49 3.92 -2.04
CA LEU A 177 0.79 4.62 -1.75
C LEU A 177 2.05 3.81 -2.09
N ARG A 178 2.04 2.48 -2.03
CA ARG A 178 3.23 1.62 -2.10
C ARG A 178 4.16 1.84 -0.89
N GLY A 179 5.48 1.69 -1.07
CA GLY A 179 6.45 1.73 0.03
C GLY A 179 6.51 0.42 0.83
N LEU A 180 7.18 0.47 1.99
CA LEU A 180 7.33 -0.65 2.90
C LEU A 180 6.39 -0.51 4.12
N PRO A 181 5.87 -1.61 4.68
CA PRO A 181 5.00 -1.54 5.85
C PRO A 181 5.71 -0.81 7.01
N LEU A 182 5.08 0.22 7.57
CA LEU A 182 5.67 0.98 8.68
C LEU A 182 6.11 0.07 9.84
N GLY A 183 7.30 0.35 10.37
CA GLY A 183 7.97 -0.37 11.45
C GLY A 183 8.74 -1.61 11.03
N VAL A 184 8.86 -1.91 9.73
CA VAL A 184 9.75 -3.00 9.27
C VAL A 184 11.22 -2.59 9.26
N GLU A 185 11.52 -1.31 9.06
CA GLU A 185 12.88 -0.74 9.07
C GLU A 185 13.19 0.00 10.39
N GLY A 186 12.50 -0.38 11.48
CA GLY A 186 12.80 0.15 12.81
C GLY A 186 12.23 1.55 13.09
N ASN A 187 12.86 2.23 14.04
CA ASN A 187 12.38 3.48 14.62
C ASN A 187 13.44 4.57 14.46
N ALA A 188 13.03 5.74 13.96
CA ALA A 188 13.86 6.91 13.79
C ALA A 188 13.24 8.13 14.47
N SER A 189 14.05 8.96 15.11
CA SER A 189 13.62 10.31 15.46
C SER A 189 13.73 11.20 14.22
N PHE A 190 12.97 12.29 14.17
CA PHE A 190 13.11 13.29 13.12
C PHE A 190 12.98 14.68 13.73
N PHE A 191 13.98 15.53 13.50
CA PHE A 191 14.00 16.88 14.04
C PHE A 191 13.18 17.82 13.14
N PHE A 192 12.24 18.54 13.75
CA PHE A 192 11.39 19.51 13.06
C PHE A 192 11.64 20.91 13.59
N GLU A 193 12.01 21.82 12.69
CA GLU A 193 12.15 23.26 12.92
C GLU A 193 11.04 24.05 12.18
N GLY A 194 10.23 23.36 11.37
CA GLY A 194 9.14 23.94 10.59
C GLY A 194 9.53 24.30 9.15
N LYS A 195 10.63 23.75 8.64
CA LYS A 195 11.08 23.92 7.25
C LYS A 195 10.23 23.07 6.31
N LYS A 196 9.97 23.56 5.09
CA LYS A 196 9.08 22.87 4.14
C LYS A 196 9.66 21.53 3.67
N GLU A 197 10.97 21.40 3.69
CA GLU A 197 11.77 20.24 3.29
C GLU A 197 11.67 19.09 4.30
N GLU A 198 11.26 19.36 5.54
CA GLU A 198 11.12 18.33 6.59
C GLU A 198 10.01 17.33 6.28
N LEU A 199 8.88 17.79 5.70
CA LEU A 199 7.76 16.92 5.34
C LEU A 199 8.13 15.89 4.27
N PRO A 200 8.70 16.25 3.10
CA PRO A 200 9.12 15.26 2.11
C PRO A 200 10.24 14.36 2.64
N ALA A 201 11.18 14.87 3.44
CA ALA A 201 12.25 14.06 4.05
C ALA A 201 11.68 13.00 5.01
N ALA A 202 10.83 13.41 5.94
CA ALA A 202 10.15 12.51 6.86
C ALA A 202 9.24 11.52 6.11
N TYR A 203 8.50 11.99 5.09
CA TYR A 203 7.70 11.11 4.25
C TYR A 203 8.52 10.03 3.55
N LEU A 204 9.72 10.33 3.06
CA LEU A 204 10.60 9.33 2.44
C LEU A 204 11.01 8.23 3.44
N LEU A 205 11.27 8.57 4.70
CA LEU A 205 11.55 7.59 5.75
C LEU A 205 10.31 6.74 6.09
N LEU A 206 9.12 7.36 6.23
CA LEU A 206 7.86 6.62 6.39
C LEU A 206 7.63 5.67 5.20
N TYR A 207 7.85 6.16 3.98
CA TYR A 207 7.69 5.39 2.74
C TYR A 207 8.63 4.18 2.68
N ARG A 208 9.81 4.28 3.31
CA ARG A 208 10.76 3.17 3.48
C ARG A 208 10.46 2.30 4.68
N GLY A 209 9.34 2.48 5.37
CA GLY A 209 8.90 1.59 6.44
C GLY A 209 9.51 1.89 7.80
N CYS A 210 10.12 3.07 7.99
CA CYS A 210 10.55 3.55 9.30
C CYS A 210 9.36 4.09 10.08
N ASN A 211 9.33 3.86 11.39
CA ASN A 211 8.50 4.64 12.29
C ASN A 211 9.21 5.94 12.63
N ILE A 212 8.54 7.08 12.44
CA ILE A 212 9.10 8.39 12.83
C ILE A 212 8.56 8.86 14.17
N PHE A 213 9.43 9.46 14.97
CA PHE A 213 9.14 10.10 16.24
C PHE A 213 9.62 11.56 16.19
N PRO A 214 8.70 12.54 16.08
CA PRO A 214 9.08 13.94 15.96
C PRO A 214 9.74 14.49 17.22
N VAL A 215 10.88 15.16 17.02
CA VAL A 215 11.60 15.92 18.05
C VAL A 215 11.60 17.38 17.64
N VAL A 216 11.26 18.27 18.57
CA VAL A 216 11.26 19.73 18.37
C VAL A 216 12.03 20.40 19.49
N GLU A 217 12.60 21.58 19.26
CA GLU A 217 13.22 22.36 20.33
C GLU A 217 12.20 22.71 21.43
N LYS A 218 11.03 23.24 21.02
CA LYS A 218 9.92 23.61 21.90
C LYS A 218 8.59 23.35 21.22
N LYS A 219 7.61 22.81 21.95
CA LYS A 219 6.25 22.58 21.42
C LYS A 219 5.58 23.90 21.06
N ARG A 220 5.07 23.99 19.82
CA ARG A 220 4.33 25.15 19.30
C ARG A 220 3.21 24.66 18.39
N ALA A 221 2.03 25.29 18.46
CA ALA A 221 0.87 24.91 17.65
C ALA A 221 1.15 24.90 16.14
N LYS A 222 1.97 25.85 15.65
CA LYS A 222 2.38 25.91 14.24
C LYS A 222 3.22 24.70 13.82
N LEU A 223 4.12 24.22 14.68
CA LEU A 223 4.94 23.02 14.42
C LEU A 223 4.09 21.76 14.46
N GLU A 224 3.16 21.68 15.42
CA GLU A 224 2.22 20.57 15.49
C GLU A 224 1.33 20.49 14.24
N ALA A 225 0.80 21.63 13.79
CA ALA A 225 0.05 21.71 12.53
C ALA A 225 0.90 21.29 11.32
N HIS A 226 2.19 21.67 11.30
CA HIS A 226 3.13 21.28 10.27
C HIS A 226 3.35 19.75 10.25
N ILE A 227 3.66 19.15 11.40
CA ILE A 227 3.87 17.70 11.56
C ILE A 227 2.58 16.91 11.26
N ASN A 228 1.41 17.45 11.63
CA ASN A 228 0.13 16.79 11.43
C ASN A 228 -0.22 16.54 9.94
N LYS A 229 0.41 17.27 9.02
CA LYS A 229 0.32 17.00 7.58
C LYS A 229 0.84 15.60 7.20
N LEU A 230 1.69 14.99 8.03
CA LEU A 230 2.19 13.62 7.82
C LEU A 230 1.25 12.53 8.33
N VAL A 231 0.21 12.88 9.12
CA VAL A 231 -0.70 11.91 9.76
C VAL A 231 -1.39 10.96 8.77
N PRO A 232 -1.83 11.40 7.57
CA PRO A 232 -2.41 10.49 6.57
C PRO A 232 -1.49 9.31 6.23
N TYR A 233 -0.17 9.54 6.25
CA TYR A 233 0.88 8.56 5.92
C TYR A 233 1.35 7.73 7.12
N ASN A 234 0.89 8.06 8.33
CA ASN A 234 1.14 7.34 9.58
C ASN A 234 -0.18 6.72 10.10
N SER A 235 -0.91 6.07 9.19
CA SER A 235 -2.37 5.91 9.22
C SER A 235 -2.97 5.30 10.50
N TYR A 236 -2.19 4.53 11.27
CA TYR A 236 -2.66 3.90 12.52
C TYR A 236 -2.35 4.67 13.81
N ARG A 237 -1.57 5.75 13.80
CA ARG A 237 -1.24 6.51 15.02
C ARG A 237 -1.07 8.01 14.74
N GLY A 238 -1.35 8.83 15.75
CA GLY A 238 -0.89 10.23 15.74
C GLY A 238 0.61 10.30 15.98
N PHE A 239 1.17 11.48 15.76
CA PHE A 239 2.54 11.77 16.21
C PHE A 239 2.51 12.27 17.65
N VAL A 240 3.34 11.67 18.50
CA VAL A 240 3.64 12.21 19.81
C VAL A 240 4.88 13.07 19.66
N ILE A 241 4.73 14.38 19.84
CA ILE A 241 5.82 15.34 19.73
C ILE A 241 6.61 15.34 21.03
N THR A 242 7.93 15.18 20.92
CA THR A 242 8.88 15.19 22.04
C THR A 242 9.73 16.46 21.97
N GLU A 243 10.01 17.08 23.12
CA GLU A 243 10.96 18.20 23.16
C GLU A 243 12.40 17.68 23.19
N GLN A 244 13.34 18.42 22.62
CA GLN A 244 14.74 17.99 22.47
C GLN A 244 15.41 17.63 23.81
N LYS A 245 15.03 18.31 24.90
CA LYS A 245 15.49 17.99 26.26
C LYS A 245 15.14 16.55 26.72
N ASP A 246 14.07 15.98 26.15
CA ASP A 246 13.57 14.64 26.46
C ASP A 246 14.00 13.61 25.39
N SER A 247 14.89 13.98 24.45
CA SER A 247 15.29 13.13 23.32
C SER A 247 16.00 11.85 23.74
N GLN A 248 16.90 11.89 24.75
CA GLN A 248 17.59 10.69 25.23
C GLN A 248 16.60 9.66 25.80
N LYS A 249 15.61 10.12 26.58
CA LYS A 249 14.55 9.25 27.09
C LYS A 249 13.73 8.62 25.96
N LEU A 250 13.43 9.38 24.90
CA LEU A 250 12.76 8.86 23.71
C LEU A 250 13.58 7.76 23.01
N VAL A 251 14.91 7.95 22.92
CA VAL A 251 15.82 6.97 22.31
C VAL A 251 15.72 5.63 23.02
N GLU A 252 15.77 5.63 24.35
CA GLU A 252 15.66 4.41 25.17
C GLU A 252 14.26 3.78 25.07
N GLU A 253 13.20 4.55 25.33
CA GLU A 253 11.83 4.05 25.38
C GLU A 253 11.34 3.49 24.04
N ARG A 254 11.75 4.13 22.95
CA ARG A 254 11.32 3.77 21.59
C ARG A 254 12.38 2.98 20.84
N LYS A 255 13.55 2.71 21.43
CA LYS A 255 14.67 2.02 20.77
C LYS A 255 14.98 2.68 19.43
N ILE A 256 15.21 3.99 19.45
CA ILE A 256 15.55 4.76 18.24
C ILE A 256 16.91 4.30 17.74
N GLN A 257 17.01 4.02 16.44
CA GLN A 257 18.23 3.51 15.81
C GLN A 257 18.88 4.54 14.89
N ALA A 258 18.14 5.57 14.52
CA ALA A 258 18.58 6.58 13.56
C ALA A 258 17.88 7.93 13.81
N ILE A 259 18.52 8.99 13.33
CA ILE A 259 17.98 10.36 13.31
C ILE A 259 17.77 10.75 11.85
N GLY A 260 16.57 11.19 11.49
CA GLY A 260 16.29 11.79 10.19
C GLY A 260 16.43 13.30 10.20
N THR A 261 17.02 13.86 9.14
CA THR A 261 17.09 15.31 8.90
C THR A 261 16.58 15.65 7.49
N ALA A 262 16.32 16.94 7.26
CA ALA A 262 15.92 17.48 5.96
C ALA A 262 17.11 18.02 5.14
N ASP A 263 18.33 17.62 5.49
CA ASP A 263 19.56 18.11 4.88
C ASP A 263 19.61 17.79 3.38
N SER A 264 19.79 18.82 2.57
CA SER A 264 19.87 18.72 1.10
C SER A 264 21.04 19.50 0.48
N GLY A 265 21.70 20.34 1.26
CA GLY A 265 22.85 21.13 0.81
C GLY A 265 24.06 20.26 0.52
N THR A 266 24.83 20.63 -0.50
CA THR A 266 26.00 19.88 -0.99
C THR A 266 27.26 20.75 -1.08
N THR A 267 27.29 21.89 -0.38
CA THR A 267 28.47 22.75 -0.28
C THR A 267 29.41 22.27 0.83
N GLU A 268 30.68 22.68 0.79
CA GLU A 268 31.65 22.37 1.84
C GLU A 268 31.20 22.85 3.24
N LYS A 269 30.51 23.99 3.29
CA LYS A 269 29.92 24.52 4.51
C LYS A 269 28.85 23.57 5.06
N ASP A 270 27.96 23.08 4.20
CA ASP A 270 26.90 22.14 4.60
C ASP A 270 27.51 20.86 5.21
N PHE A 271 28.51 20.27 4.55
CA PHE A 271 29.18 19.07 5.06
C PHE A 271 29.91 19.29 6.39
N THR A 272 30.44 20.50 6.61
CA THR A 272 31.05 20.88 7.89
C THR A 272 30.00 20.91 9.00
N GLU A 273 28.82 21.49 8.73
CA GLU A 273 27.69 21.50 9.66
C GLU A 273 27.17 20.08 9.94
N TYR A 274 27.05 19.24 8.91
CA TYR A 274 26.64 17.84 9.04
C TYR A 274 27.61 17.06 9.92
N LYS A 275 28.92 17.20 9.70
CA LYS A 275 29.94 16.54 10.52
C LYS A 275 29.86 16.95 11.99
N LYS A 276 29.60 18.23 12.26
CA LYS A 276 29.40 18.74 13.62
C LYS A 276 28.16 18.14 14.26
N PHE A 277 27.05 18.05 13.53
CA PHE A 277 25.83 17.42 14.00
C PHE A 277 26.04 15.93 14.29
N ASP A 278 26.58 15.19 13.34
CA ASP A 278 26.81 13.74 13.45
C ASP A 278 27.74 13.39 14.63
N SER A 279 28.73 14.24 14.91
CA SER A 279 29.65 14.02 16.05
C SER A 279 28.97 14.15 17.42
N ASN A 280 27.83 14.85 17.49
CA ASN A 280 27.08 15.04 18.74
C ASN A 280 26.00 13.97 18.95
N HIS A 281 25.80 13.07 17.98
CA HIS A 281 24.75 12.07 18.00
C HIS A 281 25.32 10.66 17.76
N PRO A 282 25.18 9.73 18.72
CA PRO A 282 25.69 8.37 18.55
C PRO A 282 24.89 7.54 17.52
N GLU A 283 23.65 7.92 17.21
CA GLU A 283 22.81 7.23 16.23
C GLU A 283 23.18 7.58 14.79
N VAL A 284 22.80 6.70 13.85
CA VAL A 284 23.01 6.95 12.42
C VAL A 284 22.12 8.11 11.94
N VAL A 285 22.73 9.10 11.30
CA VAL A 285 21.99 10.24 10.72
C VAL A 285 21.63 9.96 9.26
N LEU A 286 20.32 9.92 8.98
CA LEU A 286 19.73 9.70 7.67
C LEU A 286 19.36 11.05 7.04
N ARG A 287 19.85 11.28 5.81
CA ARG A 287 19.62 12.51 5.03
C ARG A 287 18.92 12.19 3.71
N PRO A 288 17.59 11.95 3.70
CA PRO A 288 16.88 11.45 2.51
C PRO A 288 16.87 12.42 1.33
N LEU A 289 17.15 13.71 1.57
CA LEU A 289 17.16 14.75 0.56
C LEU A 289 18.56 15.10 0.05
N LEU A 290 19.60 14.51 0.62
CA LEU A 290 20.97 14.71 0.14
C LEU A 290 21.08 14.14 -1.28
N LEU A 291 21.52 14.95 -2.24
CA LEU A 291 21.55 14.63 -3.68
C LEU A 291 20.17 14.37 -4.32
N TYR A 292 19.07 14.71 -3.63
CA TYR A 292 17.73 14.60 -4.19
C TYR A 292 17.46 15.80 -5.12
N PRO A 293 17.04 15.60 -6.38
CA PRO A 293 16.79 16.70 -7.31
C PRO A 293 15.76 17.68 -6.75
N LYS A 294 16.07 18.98 -6.82
CA LYS A 294 15.23 20.05 -6.21
C LYS A 294 13.82 20.05 -6.76
N GLU A 295 13.64 19.75 -8.04
CA GLU A 295 12.35 19.66 -8.71
C GLU A 295 11.48 18.56 -8.10
N LEU A 296 12.09 17.41 -7.77
CA LEU A 296 11.39 16.29 -7.13
C LEU A 296 11.08 16.57 -5.65
N ILE A 297 11.92 17.35 -4.95
CA ILE A 297 11.58 17.84 -3.60
C ILE A 297 10.33 18.71 -3.67
N GLN A 298 10.29 19.67 -4.60
CA GLN A 298 9.15 20.56 -4.80
C GLN A 298 7.88 19.81 -5.20
N GLU A 299 7.99 18.80 -6.05
CA GLU A 299 6.85 17.93 -6.40
C GLU A 299 6.28 17.24 -5.16
N LYS A 300 7.14 16.67 -4.31
CA LYS A 300 6.71 16.01 -3.08
C LYS A 300 6.14 16.98 -2.04
N GLN A 301 6.62 18.22 -2.00
CA GLN A 301 6.05 19.24 -1.11
C GLN A 301 4.57 19.51 -1.43
N LYS A 302 4.11 19.32 -2.67
CA LYS A 302 2.69 19.48 -3.06
C LYS A 302 1.76 18.44 -2.45
N LEU A 303 2.30 17.39 -1.83
CA LEU A 303 1.51 16.38 -1.12
C LEU A 303 0.99 16.88 0.24
N PHE A 304 1.50 18.02 0.76
CA PHE A 304 1.27 18.49 2.14
C PHE A 304 0.75 19.92 2.24
#